data_AF-A0A8H4LFV3-F1
#
_entry.id   AF-A0A8H4LFV3-F1
#
_cell.length_a   1.000
_cell.length_b   1.000
_cell.length_c   1.000
_cell.angle_alpha   90.00
_cell.angle_beta   90.00
_cell.angle_gamma   90.00
#
_symmetry.space_group_name_H-M   'P 1'
#
loop_
_entity.id
_entity.type
_entity.pdbx_description
1 polymer ?
#
loop_
_entity_poly.entity_id
_entity_poly.type
_entity_poly.pdbx_seq_one_letter_code
_entity_poly.pdbx_strand_id
1 'polypeptide(L)'
;MSATDETPSQTAKSAEDRKAASALENLDADATPSSTAQNVDADAATKAMKTLGGAKSASGAGAASHKNVKVDPADVALLVDELDLPKPKATELLKSNEGDAVKAMRAFVAA
;
A
#
# COMPACT_ATOMS: atom_id res chain seq x y z
N MET A 1 -27.30 36.05 12.66
CA MET A 1 -27.66 34.62 12.72
C MET A 1 -27.25 33.99 11.39
N SER A 2 -26.15 33.22 11.42
CA SER A 2 -25.77 32.15 10.47
C SER A 2 -25.41 32.52 9.01
N ALA A 3 -24.41 31.96 8.33
CA ALA A 3 -23.34 31.02 8.66
C ALA A 3 -22.27 31.06 7.53
N THR A 4 -21.07 30.63 7.90
CA THR A 4 -19.84 30.41 7.09
C THR A 4 -19.97 29.26 6.08
N ASP A 5 -19.29 29.35 4.93
CA ASP A 5 -18.75 28.24 4.08
C ASP A 5 -18.00 28.88 2.87
N GLU A 6 -16.68 29.13 2.84
CA GLU A 6 -15.51 28.22 2.80
C GLU A 6 -15.44 27.25 1.60
N THR A 7 -15.14 27.79 0.41
CA THR A 7 -14.37 27.03 -0.60
C THR A 7 -13.25 27.90 -1.20
N PRO A 8 -11.99 27.81 -0.75
CA PRO A 8 -10.89 28.39 -1.51
C PRO A 8 -10.64 27.56 -2.78
N SER A 9 -10.96 28.20 -3.91
CA SER A 9 -10.62 27.80 -5.27
C SER A 9 -9.18 27.28 -5.37
N GLN A 10 -9.06 25.98 -5.60
CA GLN A 10 -7.83 25.31 -6.02
C GLN A 10 -7.36 25.84 -7.39
N THR A 11 -6.56 26.92 -7.38
CA THR A 11 -5.65 27.27 -8.46
C THR A 11 -4.68 28.31 -7.90
N ALA A 12 -3.41 27.95 -7.74
CA ALA A 12 -2.34 28.86 -7.33
C ALA A 12 -2.39 30.15 -8.16
N LYS A 13 -2.78 31.27 -7.52
CA LYS A 13 -3.13 32.51 -8.22
C LYS A 13 -1.92 33.39 -8.54
N SER A 14 -0.71 33.02 -8.11
CA SER A 14 0.50 33.81 -8.33
C SER A 14 1.73 32.96 -8.64
N ALA A 15 2.63 33.48 -9.48
CA ALA A 15 3.95 32.87 -9.75
C ALA A 15 4.80 32.77 -8.46
N GLU A 16 4.60 33.70 -7.53
CA GLU A 16 5.23 33.71 -6.21
C GLU A 16 4.80 32.49 -5.37
N ASP A 17 3.53 32.08 -5.41
CA ASP A 17 3.05 30.92 -4.63
C ASP A 17 3.69 29.61 -5.12
N ARG A 18 3.96 29.50 -6.43
CA ARG A 18 4.68 28.34 -6.97
C ARG A 18 6.14 28.32 -6.49
N LYS A 19 6.79 29.47 -6.42
CA LYS A 19 8.17 29.59 -5.93
C LYS A 19 8.25 29.36 -4.42
N ALA A 20 7.28 29.84 -3.64
CA ALA A 20 7.16 29.56 -2.21
C ALA A 20 6.86 28.07 -1.95
N ALA A 21 5.98 27.46 -2.73
CA ALA A 21 5.72 26.01 -2.66
C ALA A 21 6.98 25.21 -3.00
N SER A 22 7.71 25.56 -4.06
CA SER A 22 8.99 24.92 -4.38
C SER A 22 10.05 25.15 -3.31
N ALA A 23 10.07 26.31 -2.64
CA ALA A 23 11.00 26.56 -1.54
C ALA A 23 10.66 25.75 -0.28
N LEU A 24 9.37 25.59 0.05
CA LEU A 24 8.92 24.73 1.14
C LEU A 24 9.19 23.24 0.86
N GLU A 25 8.92 22.77 -0.37
CA GLU A 25 9.19 21.39 -0.79
C GLU A 25 10.70 21.07 -0.73
N ASN A 26 11.55 22.01 -1.18
CA ASN A 26 13.01 21.83 -1.10
C ASN A 26 13.52 21.90 0.36
N LEU A 27 12.85 22.61 1.26
CA LEU A 27 13.21 22.65 2.69
C LEU A 27 12.79 21.36 3.42
N ASP A 28 11.71 20.70 3.02
CA ASP A 28 11.30 19.39 3.55
C ASP A 28 12.22 18.26 3.03
N ALA A 29 12.67 18.36 1.77
CA ALA A 29 13.68 17.46 1.22
C ALA A 29 15.09 17.65 1.83
N ASP A 30 15.44 18.88 2.22
CA ASP A 30 16.68 19.21 2.93
C ASP A 30 16.56 19.09 4.46
N ALA A 31 15.39 18.71 4.99
CA ALA A 31 15.22 18.23 6.37
C ALA A 31 15.85 16.84 6.57
N THR A 32 17.03 16.63 5.99
CA THR A 32 18.04 15.74 6.54
C THR A 32 18.66 16.45 7.76
N PRO A 33 18.91 15.73 8.87
CA PRO A 33 18.90 16.29 10.22
C PRO A 33 20.18 17.05 10.55
N SER A 34 20.31 18.29 10.08
CA SER A 34 21.30 19.21 10.61
C SER A 34 20.69 19.95 11.80
N SER A 35 21.30 19.76 12.97
CA SER A 35 21.04 20.42 14.28
C SER A 35 20.12 19.73 15.30
N THR A 36 19.70 18.49 15.09
CA THR A 36 19.43 17.61 16.25
C THR A 36 19.70 16.15 15.95
N ALA A 37 20.98 15.77 16.00
CA ALA A 37 21.37 14.39 16.27
C ALA A 37 20.96 14.01 17.71
N GLN A 38 19.65 13.97 17.97
CA GLN A 38 19.06 13.34 19.16
C GLN A 38 19.35 11.85 19.01
N ASN A 39 20.43 11.34 19.61
CA ASN A 39 20.65 9.93 19.98
C ASN A 39 19.88 8.91 19.14
N VAL A 40 20.06 8.90 17.82
CA VAL A 40 19.52 7.84 16.98
C VAL A 40 20.53 6.72 17.03
N ASP A 41 20.19 5.70 17.83
CA ASP A 41 20.95 4.46 17.86
C ASP A 41 20.88 3.84 16.46
N ALA A 42 21.98 3.92 15.72
CA ALA A 42 22.06 3.50 14.33
C ALA A 42 21.79 2.00 14.17
N ASP A 43 22.05 1.20 15.21
CA ASP A 43 21.72 -0.22 15.26
C ASP A 43 20.21 -0.42 15.45
N ALA A 44 19.57 0.35 16.33
CA ALA A 44 18.11 0.34 16.48
C ALA A 44 17.41 0.79 15.19
N ALA A 45 17.95 1.81 14.52
CA ALA A 45 17.44 2.29 13.23
C ALA A 45 17.63 1.24 12.13
N THR A 46 18.80 0.60 12.04
CA THR A 46 19.06 -0.47 11.06
C THR A 46 18.19 -1.69 11.32
N LYS A 47 18.00 -2.06 12.60
CA LYS A 47 17.11 -3.15 13.00
C LYS A 47 15.64 -2.83 12.69
N ALA A 48 15.21 -1.59 12.92
CA ALA A 48 13.89 -1.12 12.56
C ALA A 48 13.72 -1.11 11.04
N MET A 49 14.68 -0.63 10.26
CA MET A 49 14.61 -0.65 8.80
C MET A 49 14.61 -2.08 8.24
N LYS A 50 15.37 -3.01 8.84
CA LYS A 50 15.31 -4.43 8.48
C LYS A 50 13.97 -5.05 8.85
N THR A 51 13.39 -4.67 9.99
CA THR A 51 12.05 -5.13 10.37
C THR A 51 10.98 -4.52 9.48
N LEU A 52 11.09 -3.25 9.06
CA LEU A 52 10.17 -2.60 8.13
C LEU A 52 10.29 -3.13 6.70
N GLY A 53 11.52 -3.40 6.23
CA GLY A 53 11.80 -4.07 4.96
C GLY A 53 11.31 -5.52 4.93
N GLY A 54 11.28 -6.19 6.09
CA GLY A 54 10.57 -7.45 6.31
C GLY A 54 9.06 -7.28 6.53
N ALA A 55 8.59 -6.11 6.95
CA ALA A 55 7.20 -5.82 7.32
C ALA A 55 6.29 -5.47 6.14
N LYS A 56 6.78 -5.47 4.89
CA LYS A 56 5.86 -5.71 3.76
C LYS A 56 5.17 -7.09 3.88
N SER A 57 5.62 -7.94 4.80
CA SER A 57 4.93 -9.17 5.19
C SER A 57 4.25 -9.13 6.58
N ALA A 58 4.16 -7.99 7.28
CA ALA A 58 3.60 -7.92 8.64
C ALA A 58 2.40 -6.97 8.84
N SER A 59 1.97 -6.22 7.83
CA SER A 59 0.57 -5.70 7.79
C SER A 59 -0.36 -6.80 7.27
N GLY A 60 -0.39 -7.90 8.00
CA GLY A 60 -1.03 -9.15 7.59
C GLY A 60 -0.92 -10.21 8.67
N ALA A 61 -1.20 -9.82 9.92
CA ALA A 61 -1.57 -10.77 10.96
C ALA A 61 -2.88 -11.47 10.50
N GLY A 62 -2.71 -12.53 9.72
CA GLY A 62 -3.75 -13.25 8.98
C GLY A 62 -3.24 -14.05 7.78
N ALA A 63 -2.02 -13.83 7.28
CA ALA A 63 -1.44 -14.63 6.22
C ALA A 63 -0.77 -15.90 6.77
N ALA A 64 -1.58 -16.83 7.31
CA ALA A 64 -1.15 -18.20 7.55
C ALA A 64 -0.59 -18.77 6.23
N SER A 65 0.65 -19.27 6.24
CA SER A 65 1.19 -20.37 5.42
C SER A 65 0.75 -20.61 3.95
N HIS A 66 0.22 -19.63 3.20
CA HIS A 66 -0.24 -19.84 1.81
C HIS A 66 0.82 -19.51 0.74
N LYS A 67 2.02 -19.10 1.15
CA LYS A 67 3.09 -18.68 0.22
C LYS A 67 3.61 -19.80 -0.69
N ASN A 68 3.30 -21.07 -0.40
CA ASN A 68 3.77 -22.23 -1.16
C ASN A 68 2.66 -23.04 -1.85
N VAL A 69 1.44 -22.50 -1.91
CA VAL A 69 0.31 -23.16 -2.58
C VAL A 69 0.58 -23.20 -4.08
N LYS A 70 0.67 -24.41 -4.64
CA LYS A 70 0.75 -24.63 -6.08
C LYS A 70 -0.64 -24.39 -6.66
N VAL A 71 -0.73 -23.43 -7.55
CA VAL A 71 -1.99 -23.06 -8.20
C VAL A 71 -1.99 -23.63 -9.61
N ASP A 72 -3.10 -24.24 -10.02
CA ASP A 72 -3.24 -24.74 -11.38
C ASP A 72 -3.46 -23.56 -12.36
N PRO A 73 -2.72 -23.47 -13.47
CA PRO A 73 -2.96 -22.44 -14.48
C PRO A 73 -4.37 -22.50 -15.10
N ALA A 74 -5.00 -23.66 -15.17
CA ALA A 74 -6.37 -23.83 -15.65
C ALA A 74 -7.38 -23.16 -14.69
N ASP A 75 -7.18 -23.32 -13.38
CA ASP A 75 -8.01 -22.67 -12.37
C ASP A 75 -7.84 -21.14 -12.41
N VAL A 76 -6.63 -20.65 -12.65
CA VAL A 76 -6.38 -19.21 -12.83
C VAL A 76 -7.12 -18.69 -14.07
N ALA A 77 -7.09 -19.42 -15.19
CA ALA A 77 -7.80 -19.02 -16.41
C ALA A 77 -9.32 -18.99 -16.19
N LEU A 78 -9.87 -20.05 -15.59
CA LEU A 78 -11.30 -20.13 -15.26
C LEU A 78 -11.75 -18.94 -14.41
N LEU A 79 -11.00 -18.58 -13.37
CA LEU A 79 -11.37 -17.46 -12.50
C LEU A 79 -11.22 -16.09 -13.17
N VAL A 80 -10.30 -15.95 -14.14
CA VAL A 80 -10.19 -14.73 -14.94
C VAL A 80 -11.42 -14.58 -15.84
N ASP A 81 -11.84 -15.65 -16.49
CA ASP A 81 -12.94 -15.62 -17.46
C ASP A 81 -14.32 -15.53 -16.80
N GLU A 82 -14.57 -16.27 -15.71
CA GLU A 82 -15.90 -16.36 -15.08
C GLU A 82 -16.16 -15.25 -14.05
N LEU A 83 -15.14 -14.78 -13.33
CA LEU A 83 -15.28 -13.73 -12.31
C LEU A 83 -14.81 -12.35 -12.81
N ASP A 84 -14.39 -12.25 -14.07
CA ASP A 84 -13.81 -11.04 -14.69
C ASP A 84 -12.71 -10.40 -13.83
N LEU A 85 -11.86 -11.26 -13.26
CA LEU A 85 -10.75 -10.83 -12.40
C LEU A 85 -9.46 -10.74 -13.20
N PRO A 86 -8.62 -9.71 -12.97
CA PRO A 86 -7.30 -9.70 -13.58
C PRO A 86 -6.46 -10.86 -13.02
N LYS A 87 -5.64 -11.48 -13.88
CA LYS A 87 -4.74 -12.61 -13.54
C LYS A 87 -4.04 -12.54 -12.17
N PRO A 88 -3.46 -11.40 -11.72
CA PRO A 88 -2.85 -11.32 -10.38
C PRO A 88 -3.87 -11.52 -9.25
N LYS A 89 -5.09 -11.01 -9.38
CA LYS A 89 -6.16 -11.14 -8.37
C LYS A 89 -6.73 -12.56 -8.32
N ALA A 90 -6.93 -13.19 -9.48
CA ALA A 90 -7.35 -14.59 -9.55
C ALA A 90 -6.32 -15.51 -8.86
N THR A 91 -5.02 -15.28 -9.11
CA THR A 91 -3.95 -16.07 -8.48
C THR A 91 -3.89 -15.84 -6.96
N GLU A 92 -4.14 -14.62 -6.49
CA GLU A 92 -4.21 -14.30 -5.06
C GLU A 92 -5.41 -14.95 -4.36
N LEU A 93 -6.58 -14.94 -5.01
CA LEU A 93 -7.79 -15.59 -4.52
C LEU A 93 -7.56 -17.10 -4.37
N LEU A 94 -6.94 -17.75 -5.36
CA LEU A 94 -6.62 -19.18 -5.28
C LEU A 94 -5.61 -19.47 -4.18
N LYS A 95 -4.53 -18.67 -4.04
CA LYS A 95 -3.55 -18.87 -2.96
C LYS A 95 -4.18 -18.74 -1.59
N SER A 96 -5.07 -17.77 -1.39
CA SER A 96 -5.79 -17.56 -0.13
C SER A 96 -6.78 -18.69 0.20
N ASN A 97 -7.19 -19.46 -0.81
CA ASN A 97 -8.11 -20.59 -0.69
C ASN A 97 -7.44 -21.94 -0.96
N GLU A 98 -6.15 -22.06 -0.64
CA GLU A 98 -5.39 -23.33 -0.70
C GLU A 98 -5.29 -23.96 -2.11
N GLY A 99 -5.54 -23.16 -3.15
CA GLY A 99 -5.51 -23.60 -4.55
C GLY A 99 -6.81 -24.27 -5.00
N ASP A 100 -7.88 -24.22 -4.20
CA ASP A 100 -9.18 -24.79 -4.56
C ASP A 100 -10.06 -23.73 -5.24
N ALA A 101 -10.32 -23.93 -6.53
CA ALA A 101 -11.16 -23.04 -7.35
C ALA A 101 -12.62 -22.97 -6.85
N VAL A 102 -13.20 -24.08 -6.41
CA VAL A 102 -14.60 -24.11 -5.94
C VAL A 102 -14.72 -23.38 -4.61
N LYS A 103 -13.77 -23.59 -3.70
CA LYS A 103 -13.69 -22.86 -2.43
C LYS A 103 -13.46 -21.36 -2.67
N ALA A 104 -12.57 -21.01 -3.59
CA ALA A 104 -12.30 -19.63 -3.99
C ALA A 104 -13.54 -18.93 -4.55
N MET A 105 -14.26 -19.56 -5.49
CA MET A 105 -15.49 -18.99 -6.06
C MET A 105 -16.59 -18.83 -5.02
N ARG A 106 -16.77 -19.80 -4.13
CA ARG A 106 -17.74 -19.70 -3.02
C ARG A 106 -17.39 -18.57 -2.05
N ALA A 107 -16.11 -18.46 -1.70
CA ALA A 107 -15.62 -17.39 -0.83
C ALA A 107 -15.80 -16.02 -1.49
N PHE A 108 -15.60 -15.92 -2.81
CA PHE A 108 -15.76 -14.67 -3.55
C PHE A 108 -17.21 -14.16 -3.56
N VAL A 109 -18.19 -15.05 -3.71
CA VAL A 109 -19.62 -14.66 -3.73
C VAL A 109 -20.17 -14.41 -2.32
N ALA A 110 -19.56 -15.03 -1.30
CA ALA A 110 -19.95 -14.83 0.10
C ALA A 110 -19.26 -13.62 0.77
N ALA A 111 -18.23 -13.06 0.14
CA ALA A 111 -17.49 -11.88 0.59
C ALA A 111 -18.21 -10.58 0.22
#